data_AF-A0A7K4GJ78-F1
#
_entry.id   AF-A0A7K4GJ78-F1
#
_cell.length_a   1.000
_cell.length_b   1.000
_cell.length_c   1.000
_cell.angle_alpha   90.00
_cell.angle_beta   90.00
_cell.angle_gamma   90.00
#
_symmetry.space_group_name_H-M   'P 1'
#
loop_
_entity.id
_entity.type
_entity.pdbx_description
1 polymer ?
#
loop_
_entity_poly.entity_id
_entity_poly.type
_entity_poly.pdbx_seq_one_letter_code
_entity_poly.pdbx_strand_id
1 'polypeptide(L)'
;MEYLDRNYTIIKERMIQQMEESLKKGRKLIDTELDTGILNFIVRPIVKAFYDFWAMHDARKGTLKQIDVALNAGKELLLNGNSEESFSNIIEEYFPKYLKGDQVTYQCSKHHKNYEKLKENAKETFINYLEEVRTFLGVEEEVSDYGELAKVAFKTKEIATKNLMKQLEFTEKGIKIIEEDPSILSLPAGKKIIIKALRKGFEETKKEFLEAIDDTYD
;
A
#
# COMPACT_ATOMS: atom_id res chain seq x y z
N MET A 1 4.58 3.24 -27.84
CA MET A 1 5.30 3.36 -26.56
C MET A 1 5.40 1.98 -25.96
N GLU A 2 6.21 1.12 -26.56
CA GLU A 2 6.37 -0.28 -26.13
C GLU A 2 6.94 -0.37 -24.70
N TYR A 3 7.83 0.56 -24.34
CA TYR A 3 8.36 0.70 -22.98
C TYR A 3 7.27 0.91 -21.92
N LEU A 4 6.19 1.64 -22.25
CA LEU A 4 5.14 1.99 -21.28
C LEU A 4 4.34 0.75 -20.85
N ASP A 5 3.98 -0.10 -21.81
CA ASP A 5 3.25 -1.35 -21.55
C ASP A 5 4.14 -2.42 -20.89
N ARG A 6 5.42 -2.47 -21.29
CA ARG A 6 6.45 -3.29 -20.63
C ARG A 6 6.58 -2.90 -19.15
N ASN A 7 6.85 -1.62 -18.87
CA ASN A 7 7.04 -1.13 -17.50
C ASN A 7 5.77 -1.31 -16.67
N TYR A 8 4.59 -1.06 -17.24
CA TYR A 8 3.30 -1.32 -16.59
C TYR A 8 3.19 -2.77 -16.12
N THR A 9 3.55 -3.72 -16.99
CA THR A 9 3.49 -5.16 -16.69
C THR A 9 4.46 -5.52 -15.56
N ILE A 10 5.72 -5.08 -15.65
CA ILE A 10 6.75 -5.32 -14.63
C ILE A 10 6.30 -4.80 -13.25
N ILE A 11 5.81 -3.56 -13.18
CA ILE A 11 5.37 -2.96 -11.92
C ILE A 11 4.14 -3.70 -11.38
N LYS A 12 3.15 -3.99 -12.24
CA LYS A 12 1.92 -4.69 -11.84
C LYS A 12 2.22 -6.06 -11.25
N GLU A 13 3.05 -6.86 -11.91
CA GLU A 13 3.43 -8.19 -11.43
C GLU A 13 4.12 -8.11 -10.07
N ARG A 14 5.07 -7.18 -9.90
CA ARG A 14 5.77 -6.98 -8.62
C ARG A 14 4.82 -6.55 -7.51
N MET A 15 3.92 -5.60 -7.76
CA MET A 15 2.95 -5.13 -6.77
C MET A 15 1.97 -6.25 -6.36
N ILE A 16 1.52 -7.08 -7.32
CA ILE A 16 0.66 -8.23 -7.04
C ILE A 16 1.41 -9.26 -6.18
N GLN A 17 2.65 -9.58 -6.53
CA GLN A 17 3.47 -10.49 -5.73
C GLN A 17 3.62 -9.98 -4.28
N GLN A 18 3.98 -8.70 -4.12
CA GLN A 18 4.14 -8.07 -2.81
C GLN A 18 2.84 -8.10 -2.00
N MET A 19 1.69 -7.87 -2.63
CA MET A 19 0.38 -7.97 -2.00
C MET A 19 0.13 -9.39 -1.47
N GLU A 20 0.35 -10.42 -2.29
CA GLU A 20 0.15 -11.81 -1.90
C GLU A 20 1.06 -12.23 -0.73
N GLU A 21 2.32 -11.78 -0.76
CA GLU A 21 3.28 -11.99 0.33
C GLU A 21 2.84 -11.29 1.62
N SER A 22 2.38 -10.03 1.51
CA SER A 22 1.90 -9.23 2.64
C SER A 22 0.64 -9.82 3.28
N LEU A 23 -0.30 -10.33 2.47
CA LEU A 23 -1.50 -11.01 2.98
C LEU A 23 -1.15 -12.30 3.74
N LYS A 24 -0.22 -13.10 3.19
CA LYS A 24 0.28 -14.31 3.88
C LYS A 24 0.98 -13.98 5.20
N LYS A 25 1.79 -12.92 5.21
CA LYS A 25 2.53 -12.47 6.40
C LYS A 25 1.57 -11.94 7.48
N GLY A 26 0.61 -11.10 7.10
CA GLY A 26 -0.39 -10.58 8.02
C GLY A 26 -1.21 -11.69 8.69
N ARG A 27 -1.54 -12.77 7.96
CA ARG A 27 -2.21 -13.94 8.55
C ARG A 27 -1.39 -14.59 9.67
N LYS A 28 -0.09 -14.82 9.41
CA LYS A 28 0.84 -15.39 10.40
C LYS A 28 0.99 -14.49 11.63
N LEU A 29 1.00 -13.17 11.44
CA LEU A 29 1.11 -12.20 12.53
C LEU A 29 -0.15 -12.20 13.40
N ILE A 30 -1.33 -12.23 12.79
CA ILE A 30 -2.59 -12.36 13.52
C ILE A 30 -2.63 -13.66 14.33
N ASP A 31 -2.21 -14.78 13.73
CA ASP A 31 -2.11 -16.07 14.44
C ASP A 31 -1.18 -15.97 15.66
N THR A 32 -0.01 -15.35 15.49
CA THR A 32 0.97 -15.17 16.58
C THR A 32 0.42 -14.30 17.72
N GLU A 33 -0.24 -13.18 17.40
CA GLU A 33 -0.83 -12.29 18.41
C GLU A 33 -2.04 -12.93 19.11
N LEU A 34 -2.75 -13.84 18.43
CA LEU A 34 -3.84 -14.61 19.01
C LEU A 34 -3.35 -15.73 19.94
N ASP A 35 -2.14 -16.23 19.76
CA ASP A 35 -1.59 -17.33 20.56
C ASP A 35 -0.89 -16.86 21.84
N THR A 36 -0.61 -15.56 21.97
CA THR A 36 0.08 -14.96 23.12
C THR A 36 -0.85 -14.52 24.28
N GLY A 37 -2.17 -14.71 24.18
CA GLY A 37 -3.14 -14.23 25.18
C GLY A 37 -4.01 -15.33 25.82
N ILE A 38 -4.05 -15.38 27.16
CA ILE A 38 -4.76 -16.38 27.99
C ILE A 38 -6.31 -16.35 27.80
N LEU A 39 -6.87 -15.20 27.39
CA LEU A 39 -8.32 -15.01 27.16
C LEU A 39 -8.74 -15.14 25.68
N ASN A 40 -7.84 -15.56 24.80
CA ASN A 40 -8.07 -15.51 23.35
C ASN A 40 -8.98 -16.64 22.83
N PHE A 41 -9.34 -17.66 23.61
CA PHE A 41 -10.16 -18.79 23.11
C PHE A 41 -11.54 -18.38 22.53
N ILE A 42 -12.17 -17.34 23.09
CA ILE A 42 -13.49 -16.82 22.62
C ILE A 42 -13.33 -15.82 21.47
N VAL A 43 -12.29 -14.97 21.51
CA VAL A 43 -12.05 -13.91 20.52
C VAL A 43 -11.34 -14.43 19.26
N ARG A 44 -10.55 -15.50 19.39
CA ARG A 44 -9.78 -16.14 18.31
C ARG A 44 -10.62 -16.60 17.12
N PRO A 45 -11.74 -17.34 17.27
CA PRO A 45 -12.55 -17.70 16.11
C PRO A 45 -13.13 -16.46 15.39
N ILE A 46 -13.53 -15.42 16.14
CA ILE A 46 -14.11 -14.18 15.59
C ILE A 46 -13.04 -13.39 14.81
N VAL A 47 -11.85 -13.18 15.39
CA VAL A 47 -10.77 -12.44 14.74
C VAL A 47 -10.17 -13.22 13.57
N LYS A 48 -10.03 -14.55 13.68
CA LYS A 48 -9.58 -15.38 12.54
C LYS A 48 -10.59 -15.38 11.41
N ALA A 49 -11.88 -15.59 11.68
CA ALA A 49 -12.90 -15.57 10.65
C ALA A 49 -13.01 -14.18 9.98
N PHE A 50 -12.94 -13.10 10.78
CA PHE A 50 -12.88 -11.75 10.26
C PHE A 50 -11.64 -11.54 9.37
N TYR A 51 -10.45 -11.91 9.86
CA TYR A 51 -9.21 -11.71 9.11
C TYR A 51 -9.17 -12.57 7.85
N ASP A 52 -9.58 -13.83 7.90
CA ASP A 52 -9.59 -14.72 6.73
C ASP A 52 -10.60 -14.23 5.68
N PHE A 53 -11.80 -13.81 6.10
CA PHE A 53 -12.80 -13.22 5.19
C PHE A 53 -12.30 -11.90 4.58
N TRP A 54 -11.81 -11.00 5.42
CA TRP A 54 -11.26 -9.71 4.99
C TRP A 54 -10.06 -9.90 4.06
N ALA A 55 -9.08 -10.73 4.43
CA ALA A 55 -7.86 -10.95 3.66
C ALA A 55 -8.16 -11.61 2.30
N MET A 56 -9.01 -12.63 2.26
CA MET A 56 -9.28 -13.38 1.02
C MET A 56 -10.18 -12.63 0.04
N HIS A 57 -11.17 -11.87 0.52
CA HIS A 57 -12.20 -11.29 -0.34
C HIS A 57 -12.08 -9.78 -0.48
N ASP A 58 -11.97 -9.04 0.62
CA ASP A 58 -12.02 -7.58 0.59
C ASP A 58 -10.64 -6.97 0.32
N ALA A 59 -9.62 -7.44 1.05
CA ALA A 59 -8.27 -6.90 1.00
C ALA A 59 -7.61 -7.14 -0.35
N ARG A 60 -7.57 -8.41 -0.79
CA ARG A 60 -7.02 -8.77 -2.10
C ARG A 60 -7.71 -8.02 -3.25
N LYS A 61 -9.04 -8.03 -3.29
CA LYS A 61 -9.82 -7.37 -4.35
C LYS A 61 -9.62 -5.85 -4.34
N GLY A 62 -9.62 -5.24 -3.16
CA GLY A 62 -9.41 -3.81 -2.98
C GLY A 62 -8.00 -3.36 -3.39
N THR A 63 -6.97 -4.08 -2.95
CA THR A 63 -5.58 -3.77 -3.29
C THR A 63 -5.30 -3.98 -4.77
N LEU A 64 -5.82 -5.04 -5.41
CA LEU A 64 -5.73 -5.21 -6.88
C LEU A 64 -6.34 -4.01 -7.62
N LYS A 65 -7.50 -3.53 -7.14
CA LYS A 65 -8.12 -2.34 -7.70
C LYS A 65 -7.27 -1.08 -7.48
N GLN A 66 -6.64 -0.90 -6.32
CA GLN A 66 -5.75 0.23 -6.07
C GLN A 66 -4.52 0.20 -6.99
N ILE A 67 -3.92 -0.98 -7.20
CA ILE A 67 -2.82 -1.19 -8.14
C ILE A 67 -3.25 -0.76 -9.55
N ASP A 68 -4.38 -1.29 -10.05
CA ASP A 68 -4.87 -0.96 -11.38
C ASP A 68 -5.18 0.54 -11.53
N VAL A 69 -5.81 1.15 -10.52
CA VAL A 69 -6.14 2.58 -10.52
C VAL A 69 -4.87 3.45 -10.55
N ALA A 70 -3.87 3.14 -9.72
CA ALA A 70 -2.63 3.90 -9.68
C ALA A 70 -1.83 3.79 -10.98
N LEU A 71 -1.72 2.58 -11.53
CA LEU A 71 -1.02 2.34 -12.79
C LEU A 71 -1.72 3.00 -13.98
N ASN A 72 -3.06 2.91 -14.05
CA ASN A 72 -3.82 3.56 -15.11
C ASN A 72 -3.73 5.10 -15.02
N ALA A 73 -3.80 5.65 -13.80
CA ALA A 73 -3.61 7.08 -13.57
C ALA A 73 -2.23 7.55 -14.05
N GLY A 74 -1.15 6.83 -13.69
CA GLY A 74 0.20 7.17 -14.11
C GLY A 74 0.43 7.01 -15.61
N LYS A 75 -0.16 5.96 -16.22
CA LYS A 75 -0.12 5.76 -17.67
C LYS A 75 -0.83 6.91 -18.39
N GLU A 76 -2.03 7.26 -17.97
CA GLU A 76 -2.81 8.35 -18.57
C GLU A 76 -2.09 9.71 -18.43
N LEU A 77 -1.48 9.97 -17.28
CA LEU A 77 -0.69 11.17 -17.04
C LEU A 77 0.48 11.32 -18.03
N LEU A 78 1.16 10.22 -18.37
CA LEU A 78 2.25 10.23 -19.36
C LEU A 78 1.72 10.41 -20.79
N LEU A 79 0.54 9.89 -21.11
CA LEU A 79 -0.08 10.01 -22.44
C LEU A 79 -0.65 11.41 -22.72
N ASN A 80 -1.23 12.06 -21.70
CA ASN A 80 -1.97 13.32 -21.84
C ASN A 80 -1.12 14.58 -21.60
N GLY A 81 0.21 14.44 -21.60
CA GLY A 81 1.14 15.52 -21.27
C GLY A 81 1.27 15.69 -19.75
N ASN A 82 2.49 15.46 -19.25
CA ASN A 82 2.85 15.44 -17.84
C ASN A 82 2.97 16.87 -17.23
N SER A 83 1.93 17.70 -17.42
CA SER A 83 1.84 19.04 -16.85
C SER A 83 1.32 19.00 -15.40
N GLU A 84 1.54 20.06 -14.63
CA GLU A 84 0.96 20.20 -13.27
C GLU A 84 -0.58 20.22 -13.28
N GLU A 85 -1.17 20.81 -14.32
CA GLU A 85 -2.63 20.83 -14.53
C GLU A 85 -3.14 19.40 -14.78
N SER A 86 -2.49 18.67 -15.69
CA SER A 86 -2.80 17.26 -15.96
C SER A 86 -2.67 16.41 -14.70
N PHE A 87 -1.64 16.65 -13.89
CA PHE A 87 -1.42 15.96 -12.63
C PHE A 87 -2.58 16.18 -11.65
N SER A 88 -3.00 17.44 -11.50
CA SER A 88 -4.12 17.82 -10.63
C SER A 88 -5.43 17.17 -11.08
N ASN A 89 -5.71 17.21 -12.39
CA ASN A 89 -6.91 16.59 -12.97
C ASN A 89 -6.93 15.07 -12.77
N ILE A 90 -5.79 14.39 -12.96
CA ILE A 90 -5.67 12.95 -12.69
C ILE A 90 -5.94 12.64 -11.22
N ILE A 91 -5.44 13.47 -10.29
CA ILE A 91 -5.72 13.27 -8.86
C ILE A 91 -7.22 13.35 -8.58
N GLU A 92 -7.89 14.38 -9.08
CA GLU A 92 -9.33 14.59 -8.85
C GLU A 92 -10.18 13.44 -9.41
N GLU A 93 -9.82 12.94 -10.59
CA GLU A 93 -10.55 11.85 -11.22
C GLU A 93 -10.30 10.49 -10.56
N TYR A 94 -9.02 10.17 -10.28
CA TYR A 94 -8.63 8.82 -9.87
C TYR A 94 -8.64 8.60 -8.36
N PHE A 95 -8.43 9.64 -7.54
CA PHE A 95 -8.43 9.48 -6.09
C PHE A 95 -9.72 8.87 -5.54
N PRO A 96 -10.93 9.28 -5.96
CA PRO A 96 -12.16 8.63 -5.51
C PRO A 96 -12.25 7.14 -5.90
N LYS A 97 -11.66 6.75 -7.05
CA LYS A 97 -11.61 5.35 -7.51
C LYS A 97 -10.61 4.55 -6.65
N TYR A 98 -9.48 5.16 -6.31
CA TYR A 98 -8.44 4.61 -5.44
C TYR A 98 -8.98 4.38 -4.03
N LEU A 99 -9.60 5.42 -3.43
CA LEU A 99 -10.17 5.38 -2.09
C LEU A 99 -11.26 4.30 -1.94
N LYS A 100 -12.03 4.00 -3.00
CA LYS A 100 -13.00 2.89 -2.99
C LYS A 100 -12.35 1.50 -2.86
N GLY A 101 -11.08 1.36 -3.20
CA GLY A 101 -10.31 0.12 -3.00
C GLY A 101 -9.54 0.09 -1.69
N ASP A 102 -9.40 1.25 -1.01
CA ASP A 102 -8.58 1.42 0.18
C ASP A 102 -9.18 0.70 1.39
N GLN A 103 -8.46 -0.31 1.85
CA GLN A 103 -8.94 -1.20 2.90
C GLN A 103 -8.97 -0.56 4.27
N VAL A 104 -8.04 0.38 4.51
CA VAL A 104 -7.94 1.05 5.80
C VAL A 104 -9.16 1.95 6.02
N THR A 105 -9.49 2.78 5.04
CA THR A 105 -10.68 3.65 5.10
C THR A 105 -11.98 2.86 5.03
N TYR A 106 -12.03 1.74 4.30
CA TYR A 106 -13.20 0.84 4.29
C TYR A 106 -13.51 0.25 5.67
N GLN A 107 -12.47 -0.10 6.44
CA GLN A 107 -12.60 -0.65 7.80
C GLN A 107 -12.74 0.43 8.89
N CYS A 108 -12.83 1.71 8.51
CA CYS A 108 -12.98 2.83 9.43
C CYS A 108 -14.37 3.45 9.34
N SER A 109 -14.88 3.92 10.48
CA SER A 109 -16.16 4.64 10.55
C SER A 109 -16.03 6.02 9.90
N LYS A 110 -16.86 6.27 8.88
CA LYS A 110 -16.91 7.56 8.16
C LYS A 110 -17.40 8.73 9.01
N HIS A 111 -18.06 8.44 10.13
CA HIS A 111 -18.56 9.45 11.07
C HIS A 111 -17.58 9.74 12.21
N HIS A 112 -16.45 9.05 12.26
CA HIS A 112 -15.45 9.26 13.29
C HIS A 112 -14.71 10.58 13.08
N LYS A 113 -14.40 11.31 14.16
CA LYS A 113 -13.70 12.61 14.12
C LYS A 113 -12.36 12.58 13.36
N ASN A 114 -11.66 11.45 13.38
CA ASN A 114 -10.38 11.26 12.71
C ASN A 114 -10.50 10.73 11.27
N TYR A 115 -11.71 10.52 10.74
CA TYR A 115 -11.89 9.93 9.42
C TYR A 115 -11.37 10.83 8.29
N GLU A 116 -11.62 12.14 8.35
CA GLU A 116 -11.07 13.05 7.32
C GLU A 116 -9.55 13.10 7.37
N LYS A 117 -8.93 13.09 8.55
CA LYS A 117 -7.46 12.97 8.70
C LYS A 117 -6.92 11.70 8.03
N LEU A 118 -7.62 10.57 8.18
CA LEU A 118 -7.24 9.30 7.53
C LEU A 118 -7.39 9.38 6.00
N LYS A 119 -8.47 9.97 5.52
CA LYS A 119 -8.73 10.16 4.09
C LYS A 119 -7.75 11.12 3.43
N GLU A 120 -7.34 12.18 4.13
CA GLU A 120 -6.28 13.09 3.69
C GLU A 120 -4.95 12.34 3.57
N ASN A 121 -4.57 11.54 4.57
CA ASN A 121 -3.38 10.68 4.49
C ASN A 121 -3.46 9.70 3.31
N ALA A 122 -4.63 9.12 3.03
CA ALA A 122 -4.83 8.26 1.86
C ALA A 122 -4.67 9.03 0.53
N LYS A 123 -5.07 10.31 0.49
CA LYS A 123 -4.85 11.18 -0.68
C LYS A 123 -3.37 11.47 -0.88
N GLU A 124 -2.64 11.81 0.18
CA GLU A 124 -1.19 12.02 0.12
C GLU A 124 -0.46 10.75 -0.32
N THR A 125 -0.89 9.59 0.19
CA THR A 125 -0.36 8.27 -0.23
C THR A 125 -0.57 8.05 -1.73
N PHE A 126 -1.79 8.31 -2.23
CA PHE A 126 -2.11 8.16 -3.65
C PHE A 126 -1.28 9.10 -4.54
N ILE A 127 -1.14 10.37 -4.13
CA ILE A 127 -0.32 11.35 -4.84
C ILE A 127 1.13 10.87 -4.93
N ASN A 128 1.70 10.40 -3.82
CA ASN A 128 3.06 9.88 -3.81
C ASN A 128 3.21 8.64 -4.71
N TYR A 129 2.27 7.70 -4.66
CA TYR A 129 2.28 6.55 -5.58
C TYR A 129 2.18 6.97 -7.05
N LEU A 130 1.41 8.01 -7.36
CA LEU A 130 1.31 8.52 -8.73
C LEU A 130 2.65 9.10 -9.22
N GLU A 131 3.37 9.84 -8.37
CA GLU A 131 4.70 10.36 -8.69
C GLU A 131 5.69 9.24 -9.02
N GLU A 132 5.65 8.16 -8.25
CA GLU A 132 6.57 7.03 -8.41
C GLU A 132 6.20 6.14 -9.59
N VAL A 133 4.91 5.80 -9.74
CA VAL A 133 4.42 5.07 -10.91
C VAL A 133 4.78 5.83 -12.19
N ARG A 134 4.62 7.16 -12.21
CA ARG A 134 5.06 7.99 -13.33
C ARG A 134 6.55 7.83 -13.60
N THR A 135 7.37 7.84 -12.55
CA THR A 135 8.83 7.72 -12.67
C THR A 135 9.23 6.37 -13.26
N PHE A 136 8.63 5.28 -12.78
CA PHE A 136 8.87 3.93 -13.31
C PHE A 136 8.35 3.76 -14.74
N LEU A 137 7.12 4.19 -15.02
CA LEU A 137 6.50 4.05 -16.33
C LEU A 137 7.23 4.85 -17.42
N GLY A 138 7.86 5.97 -17.06
CA GLY A 138 8.61 6.84 -17.95
C GLY A 138 10.03 6.37 -18.31
N VAL A 139 10.47 5.19 -17.83
CA VAL A 139 11.77 4.61 -18.21
C VAL A 139 11.72 4.15 -19.67
N GLU A 140 12.52 4.78 -20.53
CA GLU A 140 12.56 4.46 -21.96
C GLU A 140 13.61 3.38 -22.27
N GLU A 141 14.63 3.25 -21.42
CA GLU A 141 15.69 2.27 -21.56
C GLU A 141 15.15 0.84 -21.53
N GLU A 142 15.85 -0.08 -22.22
CA GLU A 142 15.52 -1.50 -22.17
C GLU A 142 15.84 -2.10 -20.80
N VAL A 143 14.83 -2.69 -20.17
CA VAL A 143 14.89 -3.34 -18.86
C VAL A 143 14.04 -4.60 -18.88
N SER A 144 14.49 -5.63 -18.18
CA SER A 144 13.90 -6.98 -18.20
C SER A 144 13.11 -7.32 -16.95
N ASP A 145 13.42 -6.68 -15.82
CA ASP A 145 12.77 -6.93 -14.53
C ASP A 145 12.61 -5.66 -13.67
N TYR A 146 12.01 -5.83 -12.50
CA TYR A 146 11.74 -4.73 -11.57
C TYR A 146 13.01 -4.12 -10.96
N GLY A 147 14.05 -4.93 -10.73
CA GLY A 147 15.32 -4.46 -10.17
C GLY A 147 16.07 -3.57 -11.15
N GLU A 148 16.16 -3.99 -12.41
CA GLU A 148 16.70 -3.16 -13.50
C GLU A 148 15.87 -1.89 -13.69
N LEU A 149 14.55 -2.01 -13.70
CA LEU A 149 13.64 -0.87 -13.81
C LEU A 149 13.86 0.14 -12.67
N ALA A 150 14.03 -0.32 -11.43
CA ALA A 150 14.32 0.53 -10.27
C ALA A 150 15.68 1.22 -10.39
N LYS A 151 16.72 0.48 -10.80
CA LYS A 151 18.06 1.05 -11.03
C LYS A 151 18.01 2.20 -12.03
N VAL A 152 17.31 2.02 -13.16
CA VAL A 152 17.21 3.06 -14.18
C VAL A 152 16.37 4.24 -13.69
N ALA A 153 15.21 3.97 -13.08
CA ALA A 153 14.29 5.00 -12.60
C ALA A 153 14.92 5.92 -11.55
N PHE A 154 15.61 5.35 -10.55
CA PHE A 154 16.13 6.12 -9.42
C PHE A 154 17.64 6.38 -9.47
N LYS A 155 18.38 5.70 -10.34
CA LYS A 155 19.82 5.85 -10.61
C LYS A 155 20.76 5.47 -9.46
N THR A 156 20.41 5.81 -8.22
CA THR A 156 21.23 5.55 -7.05
C THR A 156 20.41 4.95 -5.91
N LYS A 157 21.10 4.16 -5.09
CA LYS A 157 20.60 3.60 -3.84
C LYS A 157 19.99 4.66 -2.93
N GLU A 158 20.68 5.80 -2.78
CA GLU A 158 20.23 6.89 -1.92
C GLU A 158 18.88 7.48 -2.37
N ILE A 159 18.69 7.68 -3.67
CA ILE A 159 17.44 8.19 -4.23
C ILE A 159 16.32 7.14 -4.05
N ALA A 160 16.60 5.86 -4.32
CA ALA A 160 15.63 4.78 -4.11
C ALA A 160 15.20 4.68 -2.64
N THR A 161 16.15 4.71 -1.71
CA THR A 161 15.89 4.69 -0.26
C THR A 161 15.06 5.88 0.17
N LYS A 162 15.38 7.09 -0.31
CA LYS A 162 14.62 8.30 0.04
C LYS A 162 13.16 8.21 -0.42
N ASN A 163 12.91 7.70 -1.63
CA ASN A 163 11.55 7.52 -2.13
C ASN A 163 10.79 6.46 -1.32
N LEU A 164 11.41 5.31 -1.05
CA LEU A 164 10.83 4.28 -0.19
C LEU A 164 10.47 4.83 1.19
N MET A 165 11.37 5.56 1.84
CA MET A 165 11.13 6.12 3.16
C MET A 165 9.94 7.08 3.17
N LYS A 166 9.79 7.91 2.13
CA LYS A 166 8.63 8.80 1.97
C LYS A 166 7.31 8.00 1.88
N GLN A 167 7.27 6.87 1.16
CA GLN A 167 6.09 5.99 1.16
C GLN A 167 5.78 5.43 2.54
N LEU A 168 6.82 4.96 3.23
CA LEU A 168 6.69 4.35 4.55
C LEU A 168 6.21 5.36 5.59
N GLU A 169 6.58 6.63 5.47
CA GLU A 169 6.07 7.71 6.33
C GLU A 169 4.55 7.88 6.22
N PHE A 170 3.98 7.87 5.01
CA PHE A 170 2.52 7.95 4.84
C PHE A 170 1.80 6.72 5.38
N THR A 171 2.39 5.55 5.21
CA THR A 171 1.88 4.31 5.79
C THR A 171 1.91 4.38 7.32
N GLU A 172 3.03 4.81 7.89
CA GLU A 172 3.20 4.95 9.34
C GLU A 172 2.22 5.96 9.94
N LYS A 173 2.02 7.11 9.28
CA LYS A 173 1.02 8.12 9.67
C LYS A 173 -0.38 7.51 9.71
N GLY A 174 -0.76 6.72 8.69
CA GLY A 174 -2.04 6.00 8.66
C GLY A 174 -2.21 5.05 9.85
N ILE A 175 -1.17 4.28 10.17
CA ILE A 175 -1.17 3.38 11.33
C ILE A 175 -1.30 4.16 12.64
N LYS A 176 -0.56 5.26 12.80
CA LYS A 176 -0.60 6.12 14.00
C LYS A 176 -1.99 6.70 14.26
N ILE A 177 -2.71 7.13 13.21
CA ILE A 177 -4.09 7.63 13.35
C ILE A 177 -5.00 6.57 13.99
N ILE A 178 -4.82 5.30 13.64
CA ILE A 178 -5.60 4.17 14.17
C ILE A 178 -5.15 3.79 15.58
N GLU A 179 -3.84 3.83 15.84
CA GLU A 179 -3.27 3.56 17.17
C GLU A 179 -3.70 4.61 18.21
N GLU A 180 -3.73 5.88 17.83
CA GLU A 180 -4.15 7.00 18.68
C GLU A 180 -5.61 6.91 19.07
N ASP A 181 -6.49 6.47 18.16
CA ASP A 181 -7.92 6.30 18.44
C ASP A 181 -8.48 5.03 17.76
N PRO A 182 -8.30 3.86 18.38
CA PRO A 182 -8.80 2.58 17.86
C PRO A 182 -10.33 2.55 17.66
N SER A 183 -11.07 3.48 18.27
CA SER A 183 -12.53 3.55 18.13
C SER A 183 -12.94 3.84 16.69
N ILE A 184 -12.04 4.39 15.86
CA ILE A 184 -12.25 4.61 14.42
C ILE A 184 -12.55 3.31 13.65
N LEU A 185 -11.97 2.18 14.05
CA LEU A 185 -12.20 0.90 13.40
C LEU A 185 -13.67 0.47 13.56
N SER A 186 -14.31 0.06 12.47
CA SER A 186 -15.70 -0.43 12.45
C SER A 186 -15.88 -1.78 13.15
N LEU A 187 -14.78 -2.44 13.50
CA LEU A 187 -14.76 -3.79 14.04
C LEU A 187 -15.27 -3.83 15.49
N PRO A 188 -16.19 -4.76 15.83
CA PRO A 188 -16.77 -4.80 17.17
C PRO A 188 -15.79 -5.37 18.23
N ALA A 189 -14.80 -6.17 17.82
CA ALA A 189 -13.85 -6.82 18.72
C ALA A 189 -12.47 -6.98 18.08
N GLY A 190 -11.45 -7.34 18.87
CA GLY A 190 -10.12 -7.69 18.35
C GLY A 190 -9.26 -6.51 17.87
N LYS A 191 -9.71 -5.27 18.01
CA LYS A 191 -8.99 -4.06 17.57
C LYS A 191 -7.53 -4.01 18.02
N LYS A 192 -7.26 -4.31 19.29
CA LYS A 192 -5.90 -4.33 19.86
C LYS A 192 -4.98 -5.34 19.18
N ILE A 193 -5.51 -6.50 18.81
CA ILE A 193 -4.76 -7.58 18.14
C ILE A 193 -4.44 -7.16 16.71
N ILE A 194 -5.43 -6.62 16.00
CA ILE A 194 -5.27 -6.13 14.63
C ILE A 194 -4.25 -4.99 14.57
N ILE A 195 -4.34 -4.02 15.49
CA ILE A 195 -3.41 -2.89 15.56
C ILE A 195 -1.98 -3.37 15.83
N LYS A 196 -1.79 -4.30 16.77
CA LYS A 196 -0.46 -4.89 17.03
C LYS A 196 0.10 -5.61 15.81
N ALA A 197 -0.71 -6.44 15.16
CA ALA A 197 -0.30 -7.16 13.96
C ALA A 197 0.03 -6.19 12.82
N LEU A 198 -0.74 -5.12 12.65
CA LEU A 198 -0.49 -4.06 11.68
C LEU A 198 0.84 -3.35 11.94
N ARG A 199 1.09 -2.91 13.19
CA ARG A 199 2.35 -2.27 13.58
C ARG A 199 3.54 -3.19 13.36
N LYS A 200 3.47 -4.43 13.84
CA LYS A 200 4.55 -5.40 13.68
C LYS A 200 4.80 -5.73 12.22
N GLY A 201 3.74 -5.93 11.44
CA GLY A 201 3.83 -6.16 9.99
C GLY A 201 4.47 -5.01 9.25
N PHE A 202 4.16 -3.75 9.62
CA PHE A 202 4.81 -2.57 9.07
C PHE A 202 6.32 -2.54 9.37
N GLU A 203 6.73 -2.72 10.62
CA GLU A 203 8.16 -2.68 10.98
C GLU A 203 8.96 -3.81 10.28
N GLU A 204 8.40 -5.02 10.23
CA GLU A 204 9.05 -6.14 9.52
C GLU A 204 9.14 -5.88 8.01
N THR A 205 8.09 -5.33 7.39
CA THR A 205 8.08 -5.03 5.94
C THR A 205 9.01 -3.88 5.59
N LYS A 206 9.09 -2.85 6.44
CA LYS A 206 10.06 -1.76 6.31
C LYS A 206 11.49 -2.29 6.26
N LYS A 207 11.83 -3.22 7.17
CA LYS A 207 13.15 -3.85 7.18
C LYS A 207 13.41 -4.63 5.88
N GLU A 208 12.47 -5.46 5.46
CA GLU A 208 12.58 -6.24 4.20
C GLU A 208 12.76 -5.34 2.98
N PHE A 209 12.07 -4.20 2.91
CA PHE A 209 12.23 -3.27 1.80
C PHE A 209 13.57 -2.57 1.77
N LEU A 210 14.14 -2.24 2.94
CA LEU A 210 15.50 -1.68 3.00
C LEU A 210 16.55 -2.70 2.57
N GLU A 211 16.43 -3.95 3.04
CA GLU A 211 17.29 -5.06 2.61
C GLU A 211 17.16 -5.30 1.10
N ALA A 212 15.94 -5.26 0.54
CA ALA A 212 15.74 -5.40 -0.90
C ALA A 212 16.35 -4.25 -1.72
N ILE A 213 16.42 -3.03 -1.18
CA ILE A 213 17.15 -1.93 -1.82
C ILE A 213 18.66 -2.21 -1.78
N ASP A 214 19.18 -2.70 -0.65
CA ASP A 214 20.57 -3.11 -0.55
C ASP A 214 20.91 -4.15 -1.63
N ASP A 215 20.16 -5.26 -1.66
CA ASP A 215 20.34 -6.34 -2.64
C ASP A 215 20.19 -5.87 -4.09
N THR A 216 19.33 -4.87 -4.34
CA THR A 216 19.16 -4.34 -5.69
C THR A 216 20.39 -3.54 -6.09
N TYR A 217 20.93 -2.65 -5.26
CA TYR A 217 21.95 -1.67 -5.66
C TYR A 217 23.39 -2.05 -5.33
N ASP A 218 23.61 -3.17 -4.66
CA ASP A 218 24.93 -3.78 -4.48
C ASP A 218 25.45 -4.42 -5.78
#